data_AF-A0A554PM05-F1
#
_entry.id   AF-A0A554PM05-F1
#
_cell.length_a   1.000
_cell.length_b   1.000
_cell.length_c   1.000
_cell.angle_alpha   90.00
_cell.angle_beta   90.00
_cell.angle_gamma   90.00
#
_symmetry.space_group_name_H-M   'P 1'
#
loop_
_entity.id
_entity.type
_entity.pdbx_description
1 polymer ?
#
loop_
_entity_poly.entity_id
_entity_poly.type
_entity_poly.pdbx_seq_one_letter_code
_entity_poly.pdbx_strand_id
1 'polypeptide(L)'
;MSAKNIKARYVIGALVVFPLLFWYMATPVVRVHYSKEGTDELRLIWNTQHSIHKEGMLPGQATYDTGHIFPNEKFFMNFDWWNKKTLRRCINITPKWGSAIDIYLDGAGRIDTVKTAPDVIARLKRCEGDSDPFRS
;
A
#
# COMPACT_ATOMS: atom_id res chain seq x y z
N MET A 1 16.34 -8.23 -46.84
CA MET A 1 15.81 -8.70 -45.53
C MET A 1 14.31 -8.34 -45.49
N SER A 2 13.43 -9.34 -45.60
CA SER A 2 12.01 -9.17 -45.97
C SER A 2 11.17 -8.46 -44.89
N ALA A 3 10.33 -7.49 -45.29
CA ALA A 3 9.42 -6.72 -44.44
C ALA A 3 8.51 -7.57 -43.53
N LYS A 4 8.29 -8.84 -43.89
CA LYS A 4 7.57 -9.84 -43.10
C LYS A 4 8.22 -10.13 -41.73
N ASN A 5 9.56 -10.11 -41.67
CA ASN A 5 10.32 -10.33 -40.44
C ASN A 5 10.28 -9.11 -39.50
N ILE A 6 10.10 -7.91 -40.05
CA ILE A 6 9.97 -6.67 -39.27
C ILE A 6 8.61 -6.65 -38.56
N LYS A 7 7.51 -6.96 -39.25
CA LYS A 7 6.18 -7.06 -38.64
C LYS A 7 6.12 -8.15 -37.56
N ALA A 8 6.72 -9.31 -37.80
CA ALA A 8 6.80 -10.39 -36.81
C ALA A 8 7.57 -9.97 -35.54
N ARG A 9 8.68 -9.23 -35.68
CA ARG A 9 9.44 -8.71 -34.53
C ARG A 9 8.66 -7.70 -33.69
N TYR A 10 7.88 -6.82 -34.32
CA TYR A 10 7.01 -5.89 -33.58
C TYR A 10 5.85 -6.62 -32.88
N VAL A 11 5.28 -7.65 -33.49
CA VAL A 11 4.23 -8.47 -32.87
C VAL A 11 4.79 -9.24 -31.66
N ILE A 12 5.99 -9.82 -31.77
CA ILE A 12 6.66 -10.50 -30.65
C ILE A 12 7.03 -9.49 -29.55
N GLY A 13 7.56 -8.33 -29.92
CA GLY A 13 7.86 -7.26 -28.97
C GLY A 13 6.61 -6.78 -28.22
N ALA A 14 5.51 -6.57 -28.95
CA ALA A 14 4.22 -6.23 -28.36
C ALA A 14 3.72 -7.33 -27.40
N LEU A 15 3.82 -8.60 -27.78
CA LEU A 15 3.42 -9.74 -26.94
C LEU A 15 4.21 -9.84 -25.62
N VAL A 16 5.41 -9.28 -25.54
CA VAL A 16 6.18 -9.24 -24.28
C VAL A 16 5.90 -7.96 -23.50
N VAL A 17 5.84 -6.81 -24.19
CA VAL A 17 5.67 -5.50 -23.54
C VAL A 17 4.27 -5.33 -22.95
N PHE A 18 3.22 -5.75 -23.66
CA PHE A 18 1.84 -5.57 -23.19
C PHE A 18 1.53 -6.31 -21.89
N PRO A 19 1.89 -7.60 -21.71
CA PRO A 19 1.67 -8.29 -20.44
C PRO A 19 2.46 -7.67 -19.27
N LEU A 20 3.68 -7.20 -19.52
CA LEU A 20 4.48 -6.51 -18.50
C LEU A 20 3.84 -5.20 -18.07
N LEU A 21 3.39 -4.39 -19.03
CA LEU A 21 2.66 -3.15 -18.75
C LEU A 21 1.34 -3.44 -18.03
N PHE A 22 0.62 -4.48 -18.44
CA PHE A 22 -0.61 -4.90 -17.77
C PHE A 22 -0.36 -5.28 -16.31
N TRP A 23 0.66 -6.10 -16.05
CA TRP A 23 1.03 -6.47 -14.67
C TRP A 23 1.41 -5.26 -13.83
N TYR A 24 2.21 -4.34 -14.38
CA TYR A 24 2.61 -3.12 -13.70
C TYR A 24 1.41 -2.23 -13.34
N MET A 25 0.46 -2.07 -14.27
CA MET A 25 -0.72 -1.23 -14.05
C MET A 25 -1.77 -1.90 -13.16
N ALA A 26 -1.89 -3.23 -13.23
CA ALA A 26 -2.90 -3.97 -12.49
C ALA A 26 -2.52 -4.23 -11.03
N THR A 27 -1.23 -4.14 -10.68
CA THR A 27 -0.76 -4.38 -9.31
C THR A 27 -1.27 -3.27 -8.38
N PRO A 28 -2.09 -3.59 -7.37
CA PRO A 28 -2.53 -2.59 -6.42
C PRO A 28 -1.38 -2.21 -5.50
N VAL A 29 -1.18 -0.90 -5.32
CA VAL A 29 -0.11 -0.36 -4.46
C VAL A 29 -0.73 0.44 -3.34
N VAL A 30 -0.26 0.24 -2.11
CA VAL A 30 -0.65 1.06 -0.97
C VAL A 30 0.58 1.79 -0.45
N ARG A 31 0.47 3.11 -0.28
CA ARG A 31 1.54 3.96 0.24
C ARG A 31 1.05 4.62 1.52
N VAL A 32 1.86 4.53 2.57
CA VAL A 32 1.61 5.22 3.83
C VAL A 32 2.68 6.27 4.00
N HIS A 33 2.26 7.53 4.10
CA HIS A 33 3.13 8.70 4.26
C HIS A 33 3.07 9.17 5.70
N TYR A 34 4.22 9.38 6.33
CA TYR A 34 4.29 10.00 7.65
C TYR A 34 4.63 11.48 7.54
N SER A 35 3.81 12.29 8.21
CA SER A 35 3.98 13.73 8.34
C SER A 35 5.40 14.12 8.79
N LYS A 36 5.90 15.23 8.22
CA LYS A 36 7.20 15.82 8.57
C LYS A 36 7.17 16.48 9.95
N GLU A 37 5.97 16.83 10.41
CA GLU A 37 5.70 17.41 11.71
C GLU A 37 5.77 16.36 12.84
N GLY A 38 6.00 15.09 12.50
CA GLY A 38 6.22 14.02 13.45
C GLY A 38 7.50 14.19 14.27
N THR A 39 7.47 13.73 15.52
CA THR A 39 8.60 13.84 16.45
C THR A 39 9.28 12.52 16.78
N ASP A 40 8.60 11.39 16.56
CA ASP A 40 9.06 10.07 16.97
C ASP A 40 9.19 9.14 15.77
N GLU A 41 10.14 8.20 15.83
CA GLU A 41 10.23 7.11 14.85
C GLU A 41 9.05 6.15 15.03
N LEU A 42 8.36 5.84 13.93
CA LEU A 42 7.33 4.82 13.87
C LEU A 42 7.96 3.48 13.50
N ARG A 43 7.67 2.45 14.28
CA ARG A 43 7.96 1.06 13.92
C ARG A 43 6.72 0.50 13.26
N LEU A 44 6.88 -0.11 12.10
CA LEU A 44 5.77 -0.63 11.33
C LEU A 44 5.99 -2.09 10.94
N ILE A 45 4.88 -2.79 10.78
CA ILE A 45 4.79 -4.12 10.23
C ILE A 45 3.74 -4.11 9.13
N TRP A 46 4.17 -4.50 7.93
CA TRP A 46 3.26 -4.92 6.87
C TRP A 46 3.03 -6.42 6.99
N ASN A 47 1.78 -6.84 6.93
CA ASN A 47 1.40 -8.24 6.83
C ASN A 47 0.40 -8.42 5.68
N THR A 48 0.95 -8.78 4.52
CA THR A 48 0.19 -8.97 3.29
C THR A 48 0.20 -10.45 2.95
N GLN A 49 -0.92 -11.13 3.22
CA GLN A 49 -1.09 -12.57 2.98
C GLN A 49 0.10 -13.42 3.50
N HIS A 50 0.46 -13.25 4.77
CA HIS A 50 1.58 -13.92 5.44
C HIS A 50 3.00 -13.48 5.03
N SER A 51 3.15 -12.54 4.11
CA SER A 51 4.40 -11.81 3.92
C SER A 51 4.53 -10.73 4.98
N ILE A 52 5.45 -10.91 5.93
CA ILE A 52 5.64 -10.01 7.05
C ILE A 52 6.92 -9.20 6.85
N HIS A 53 6.78 -7.89 6.68
CA HIS A 53 7.90 -6.96 6.56
C HIS A 53 7.90 -5.99 7.74
N LYS A 54 9.04 -5.82 8.39
CA LYS A 54 9.20 -4.91 9.53
C LYS A 54 10.14 -3.80 9.15
N GLU A 55 9.71 -2.57 9.32
CA GLU A 55 10.51 -1.39 8.97
C GLU A 55 10.38 -0.32 10.05
N GLY A 56 11.33 0.61 10.05
CA GLY A 56 11.26 1.86 10.80
C GLY A 56 10.98 2.99 9.83
N MET A 57 10.13 3.93 10.23
CA MET A 57 9.77 5.11 9.46
C MET A 57 9.99 6.37 10.31
N LEU A 58 10.86 7.24 9.82
CA LEU A 58 11.10 8.56 10.39
C LEU A 58 10.07 9.59 9.87
N PRO A 59 9.86 10.69 10.61
CA PRO A 59 9.02 11.80 10.14
C PRO A 59 9.39 12.26 8.72
N GLY A 60 8.39 12.38 7.85
CA GLY A 60 8.57 12.76 6.45
C GLY A 60 8.91 11.61 5.48
N GLN A 61 9.07 10.39 5.98
CA GLN A 61 9.25 9.20 5.13
C GLN A 61 7.92 8.57 4.74
N ALA A 62 7.97 7.68 3.75
CA ALA A 62 6.84 6.88 3.32
C ALA A 62 7.28 5.44 3.14
N THR A 63 6.37 4.51 3.38
CA THR A 63 6.53 3.08 3.12
C THR A 63 5.44 2.68 2.15
N TYR A 64 5.66 1.59 1.43
CA TYR A 64 4.68 1.06 0.53
C TYR A 64 4.71 -0.46 0.58
N ASP A 65 3.56 -1.05 0.29
CA ASP A 65 3.46 -2.48 0.04
C ASP A 65 2.49 -2.71 -1.12
N THR A 66 2.65 -3.84 -1.79
CA THR A 66 1.91 -4.21 -2.99
C THR A 66 0.98 -5.36 -2.69
N GLY A 67 -0.30 -5.20 -3.01
CA GLY A 67 -1.27 -6.29 -2.92
C GLY A 67 -1.18 -7.23 -4.13
N HIS A 68 -2.00 -8.28 -4.10
CA HIS A 68 -2.11 -9.19 -5.24
C HIS A 68 -3.10 -8.69 -6.29
N ILE A 69 -2.76 -8.88 -7.57
CA ILE A 69 -3.64 -8.57 -8.72
C ILE A 69 -4.93 -9.42 -8.67
N PHE A 70 -4.79 -10.68 -8.28
CA PHE A 70 -5.89 -11.64 -8.12
C PHE A 70 -5.94 -12.10 -6.67
N PRO A 71 -6.50 -11.29 -5.74
CA PRO A 71 -6.63 -11.68 -4.36
C PRO A 71 -7.61 -12.86 -4.24
N ASN A 72 -7.26 -13.85 -3.42
CA ASN A 72 -8.18 -14.91 -3.04
C ASN A 72 -9.18 -14.41 -1.98
N GLU A 73 -10.21 -15.20 -1.66
CA GLU A 73 -11.22 -14.84 -0.65
C GLU A 73 -10.64 -14.64 0.76
N LYS A 74 -9.42 -15.11 1.00
CA LYS A 74 -8.69 -14.99 2.27
C LYS A 74 -7.62 -13.90 2.24
N PHE A 75 -7.61 -13.06 1.21
CA PHE A 75 -6.62 -12.00 1.09
C PHE A 75 -6.83 -10.96 2.18
N PHE A 76 -5.76 -10.64 2.90
CA PHE A 76 -5.72 -9.54 3.85
C PHE A 76 -4.39 -8.80 3.71
N MET A 77 -4.45 -7.50 3.96
CA MET A 77 -3.30 -6.61 3.96
C MET A 77 -3.41 -5.74 5.20
N ASN A 78 -2.63 -6.07 6.21
CA ASN A 78 -2.63 -5.35 7.47
C ASN A 78 -1.39 -4.47 7.57
N PHE A 79 -1.62 -3.25 8.03
CA PHE A 79 -0.58 -2.29 8.37
C PHE A 79 -0.67 -1.99 9.86
N ASP A 80 0.33 -2.49 10.58
CA ASP A 80 0.51 -2.29 12.01
C ASP A 80 1.61 -1.24 12.21
N TRP A 81 1.39 -0.24 13.05
CA TRP A 81 2.43 0.69 13.41
C TRP A 81 2.31 1.17 14.85
N TRP A 82 3.46 1.48 15.44
CA TRP A 82 3.52 1.99 16.80
C TRP A 82 4.73 2.90 17.03
N ASN A 83 4.62 3.77 18.04
CA ASN A 83 5.74 4.55 18.55
C ASN A 83 6.19 4.00 19.92
N LYS A 84 7.32 4.50 20.43
CA LYS A 84 7.86 4.07 21.73
C LYS A 84 7.05 4.55 22.94
N LYS A 85 6.16 5.54 22.75
CA LYS A 85 5.52 6.24 23.87
C LYS A 85 4.20 5.58 24.25
N THR A 86 3.24 5.46 23.33
CA THR A 86 1.89 4.96 23.63
C THR A 86 1.03 4.63 22.40
N LEU A 87 1.40 5.07 21.20
CA LEU A 87 0.59 4.85 20.01
C LEU A 87 0.87 3.45 19.48
N ARG A 88 -0.16 2.62 19.40
CA ARG A 88 -0.18 1.37 18.62
C ARG A 88 -1.49 1.29 17.87
N ARG A 89 -1.42 1.11 16.55
CA ARG A 89 -2.57 1.08 15.65
C ARG A 89 -2.40 -0.02 14.63
N CYS A 90 -3.52 -0.57 14.19
CA CYS A 90 -3.60 -1.53 13.09
C CYS A 90 -4.73 -1.14 12.16
N ILE A 91 -4.48 -1.18 10.86
CA ILE A 91 -5.50 -1.08 9.82
C ILE A 91 -5.42 -2.25 8.87
N ASN A 92 -6.58 -2.82 8.55
CA ASN A 92 -6.74 -3.71 7.43
C ASN A 92 -7.13 -2.87 6.21
N ILE A 93 -6.27 -2.89 5.21
CA ILE A 93 -6.44 -2.12 3.98
C ILE A 93 -6.99 -3.06 2.91
N THR A 94 -8.10 -2.68 2.32
CA THR A 94 -8.50 -3.30 1.05
C THR A 94 -7.79 -2.55 -0.09
N PRO A 95 -6.89 -3.18 -0.87
CA PRO A 95 -6.24 -2.53 -2.01
C PRO A 95 -7.21 -2.30 -3.17
N LYS A 96 -6.97 -1.27 -3.98
CA LYS A 96 -7.77 -0.97 -5.18
C LYS A 96 -7.02 -1.44 -6.41
N TRP A 97 -7.64 -2.35 -7.15
CA TRP A 97 -7.08 -2.84 -8.40
C TRP A 97 -6.92 -1.69 -9.41
N GLY A 98 -5.77 -1.63 -10.10
CA GLY A 98 -5.51 -0.61 -11.10
C GLY A 98 -5.25 0.80 -10.54
N SER A 99 -4.99 0.97 -9.25
CA SER A 99 -4.69 2.27 -8.65
C SER A 99 -3.78 2.16 -7.44
N ALA A 100 -2.95 3.19 -7.23
CA ALA A 100 -2.25 3.38 -5.97
C ALA A 100 -3.16 4.10 -4.97
N ILE A 101 -3.14 3.66 -3.71
CA ILE A 101 -3.82 4.31 -2.59
C ILE A 101 -2.77 5.00 -1.74
N ASP A 102 -3.02 6.27 -1.40
CA ASP A 102 -2.18 7.04 -0.49
C ASP A 102 -2.92 7.27 0.83
N ILE A 103 -2.29 6.84 1.92
CA ILE A 103 -2.75 7.02 3.30
C ILE A 103 -1.76 7.98 3.97
N TYR A 104 -2.28 9.02 4.61
CA TYR A 104 -1.46 10.01 5.30
C TYR A 104 -1.59 9.85 6.81
N LEU A 105 -0.45 9.82 7.49
CA LEU A 105 -0.37 9.90 8.94
C LEU A 105 0.01 11.32 9.37
N ASP A 106 -0.70 11.86 10.36
CA ASP A 106 -0.44 13.15 11.00
C ASP A 106 0.84 13.11 11.86
N GLY A 107 1.25 14.26 12.41
CA GLY A 107 2.46 14.33 13.24
C GLY A 107 2.40 13.48 14.51
N ALA A 108 1.21 13.17 15.01
CA ALA A 108 1.00 12.26 16.13
C ALA A 108 1.02 10.78 15.72
N GLY A 109 1.16 10.47 14.42
CA GLY A 109 1.14 9.12 13.86
C GLY A 109 -0.27 8.57 13.66
N ARG A 110 -1.32 9.39 13.71
CA ARG A 110 -2.71 8.98 13.47
C ARG A 110 -3.08 9.19 12.00
N ILE A 111 -4.12 8.50 11.53
CA ILE A 111 -4.58 8.69 10.15
C ILE A 111 -5.14 10.10 10.00
N ASP A 112 -4.54 10.88 9.11
CA ASP A 112 -5.00 12.21 8.74
C ASP A 112 -6.19 12.06 7.78
N THR A 113 -7.40 12.19 8.32
CA THR A 113 -8.65 12.10 7.55
C THR A 113 -8.92 13.34 6.68
N VAL A 114 -8.15 14.41 6.85
CA VAL A 114 -8.22 15.63 6.04
C VAL A 114 -7.40 15.46 4.76
N LYS A 115 -6.22 14.83 4.85
CA LYS A 115 -5.35 14.55 3.69
C LYS A 115 -5.67 13.23 2.99
N THR A 116 -6.10 12.22 3.73
CA THR A 116 -6.46 10.92 3.17
C THR A 116 -7.82 11.01 2.48
N ALA A 117 -7.90 10.55 1.23
CA ALA A 117 -9.13 10.67 0.45
C ALA A 117 -10.30 9.87 1.09
N PRO A 118 -11.54 10.38 1.05
CA PRO A 118 -12.69 9.70 1.67
C PRO A 118 -12.95 8.28 1.13
N ASP A 119 -12.69 8.05 -0.16
CA ASP A 119 -12.83 6.72 -0.79
C ASP A 119 -11.76 5.74 -0.29
N VAL A 120 -10.58 6.24 0.05
CA VAL A 120 -9.52 5.49 0.70
C VAL A 120 -9.93 5.13 2.13
N ILE A 121 -10.41 6.10 2.90
CA ILE A 121 -10.84 5.89 4.30
C ILE A 121 -11.93 4.81 4.36
N ALA A 122 -12.89 4.81 3.43
CA ALA A 122 -13.95 3.79 3.35
C ALA A 122 -13.42 2.36 3.13
N ARG A 123 -12.19 2.21 2.64
CA ARG A 123 -11.51 0.92 2.41
C ARG A 123 -10.62 0.51 3.58
N LEU A 124 -10.43 1.39 4.57
CA LEU A 124 -9.69 1.11 5.78
C LEU A 124 -10.64 0.52 6.81
N LYS A 125 -10.34 -0.69 7.26
CA LYS A 125 -11.05 -1.36 8.35
C LYS A 125 -10.14 -1.50 9.55
N ARG A 126 -10.73 -1.59 10.73
CA ARG A 126 -10.02 -1.98 11.95
C ARG A 126 -9.57 -3.44 11.83
N CYS A 127 -8.39 -3.77 12.35
CA CYS A 127 -7.96 -5.15 12.50
C CYS A 127 -8.74 -5.86 13.62
N GLU A 128 -9.07 -7.14 13.41
CA GLU A 128 -9.78 -7.93 14.43
C GLU A 128 -8.95 -8.03 15.72
N GLY A 129 -9.55 -7.65 16.85
CA GLY A 129 -8.92 -7.70 18.17
C GLY A 129 -8.13 -6.46 18.59
N ASP A 130 -7.98 -5.45 17.71
CA ASP A 130 -7.25 -4.22 18.01
C ASP A 130 -8.14 -3.02 18.37
N SER A 131 -7.52 -2.00 18.98
CA SER A 131 -8.16 -0.73 19.32
C SER A 131 -8.59 0.03 18.06
N ASP A 132 -9.63 0.86 18.15
CA ASP A 132 -10.12 1.66 17.01
C ASP A 132 -9.01 2.50 16.36
N PRO A 133 -8.66 2.32 15.08
CA PRO A 133 -7.59 3.08 14.45
C PRO A 133 -7.87 4.59 14.39
N PHE A 134 -9.14 5.00 14.51
CA PHE A 134 -9.56 6.40 14.41
C PHE A 134 -9.84 7.09 15.75
N ARG A 135 -9.83 6.38 16.88
CA ARG A 135 -10.20 6.94 18.20
C ARG A 135 -8.98 7.26 19.05
N SER A 136 -8.98 8.41 19.73
CA SER A 136 -7.94 8.90 20.65
C SER A 136 -7.53 7.87 21.69
#